data_AF-A0A3M6KA78-F1
#
_entry.id   AF-A0A3M6KA78-F1
#
_cell.length_a   1.000
_cell.length_b   1.000
_cell.length_c   1.000
_cell.angle_alpha   90.00
_cell.angle_beta   90.00
_cell.angle_gamma   90.00
#
_symmetry.space_group_name_H-M   'P 1'
#
loop_
_entity.id
_entity.type
_entity.pdbx_description
1 polymer ?
#
loop_
_entity_poly.entity_id
_entity_poly.type
_entity_poly.pdbx_seq_one_letter_code
_entity_poly.pdbx_strand_id
1 'polypeptide(L)'
;NQHNDHRGGGRFSGRLTATHVMGGAIARKLLKVTLGIETNSFTSQIGKIKMAKQFNEKMINSIYKNEVRCPETKTAKMMRENILNARKKGDSLGGIIESVTTNVPVGLGEPIFSSLESDLSKAMFSIPSVKGVEFGSGFKGSELYGSENNDLYTVKRGKIVTKTNNSGGILGGISNGMPITMRIAFKPASSISQKQSTVDIKTKKETTLQVKGRHDPCVVPRAPPVVDSLVALTIADHALISGQIKPIL
;
A
#
# COMPACT_ATOMS: atom_id res chain seq x y z
N ASN A 1 18.98 3.71 22.93
CA ASN A 1 18.42 4.81 23.76
C ASN A 1 17.25 4.31 24.62
N GLN A 2 17.28 3.05 25.12
CA GLN A 2 16.18 2.36 25.84
C GLN A 2 14.85 2.19 25.07
N HIS A 3 14.67 2.82 23.91
CA HIS A 3 13.44 2.74 23.11
C HIS A 3 13.57 1.90 21.83
N ASN A 4 14.78 1.40 21.51
CA ASN A 4 15.02 0.56 20.35
C ASN A 4 16.12 -0.51 20.57
N ASP A 5 15.93 -1.67 19.96
CA ASP A 5 17.00 -2.65 19.77
C ASP A 5 17.80 -2.28 18.51
N HIS A 6 18.94 -1.65 18.72
CA HIS A 6 19.85 -1.18 17.67
C HIS A 6 20.50 -2.33 16.88
N ARG A 7 20.42 -3.58 17.36
CA ARG A 7 20.89 -4.74 16.60
C ARG A 7 20.03 -5.01 15.36
N GLY A 8 18.85 -4.38 15.28
CA GLY A 8 17.87 -4.66 14.24
C GLY A 8 17.21 -6.03 14.43
N GLY A 9 16.05 -6.22 13.80
CA GLY A 9 15.26 -7.43 13.98
C GLY A 9 14.24 -7.34 15.12
N GLY A 10 13.58 -8.46 15.42
CA GLY A 10 12.45 -8.50 16.36
C GLY A 10 11.25 -7.71 15.84
N ARG A 11 10.72 -6.78 16.67
CA ARG A 11 9.52 -5.98 16.34
C ARG A 11 9.72 -4.97 15.20
N PHE A 12 10.95 -4.71 14.80
CA PHE A 12 11.24 -3.83 13.64
C PHE A 12 11.34 -4.61 12.32
N SER A 13 11.20 -5.94 12.35
CA SER A 13 11.30 -6.79 11.18
C SER A 13 10.04 -6.77 10.34
N GLY A 14 10.21 -6.72 9.01
CA GLY A 14 9.16 -7.01 8.05
C GLY A 14 8.49 -8.37 8.26
N ARG A 15 9.12 -9.31 9.00
CA ARG A 15 8.53 -10.61 9.31
C ARG A 15 7.19 -10.52 10.05
N LEU A 16 6.96 -9.45 10.83
CA LEU A 16 5.68 -9.24 11.51
C LEU A 16 4.50 -9.07 10.56
N THR A 17 4.72 -8.71 9.29
CA THR A 17 3.61 -8.59 8.34
C THR A 17 3.01 -9.94 7.95
N ALA A 18 3.69 -11.06 8.24
CA ALA A 18 3.16 -12.40 7.99
C ALA A 18 1.85 -12.66 8.77
N THR A 19 1.72 -12.15 10.00
CA THR A 19 0.51 -12.30 10.80
C THR A 19 -0.64 -11.49 10.24
N HIS A 20 -0.37 -10.28 9.74
CA HIS A 20 -1.37 -9.48 9.02
C HIS A 20 -1.85 -10.20 7.76
N VAL A 21 -0.96 -10.88 7.02
CA VAL A 21 -1.34 -11.68 5.85
C VAL A 21 -2.24 -12.87 6.23
N MET A 22 -1.95 -13.55 7.35
CA MET A 22 -2.80 -14.64 7.83
C MET A 22 -4.20 -14.15 8.20
N GLY A 23 -4.32 -13.08 8.99
CA GLY A 23 -5.63 -12.50 9.34
C GLY A 23 -6.35 -11.91 8.12
N GLY A 24 -5.61 -11.24 7.24
CA GLY A 24 -6.14 -10.66 6.02
C GLY A 24 -6.67 -11.70 5.04
N ALA A 25 -6.11 -12.90 4.99
CA ALA A 25 -6.67 -13.98 4.18
C ALA A 25 -8.11 -14.34 4.62
N ILE A 26 -8.37 -14.33 5.93
CA ILE A 26 -9.72 -14.54 6.49
C ILE A 26 -10.61 -13.34 6.18
N ALA A 27 -10.14 -12.11 6.44
CA ALA A 27 -10.91 -10.89 6.19
C ALA A 27 -11.28 -10.74 4.70
N ARG A 28 -10.34 -11.01 3.78
CA ARG A 28 -10.60 -11.00 2.33
C ARG A 28 -11.67 -12.01 1.95
N LYS A 29 -11.62 -13.23 2.50
CA LYS A 29 -12.63 -14.25 2.24
C LYS A 29 -14.00 -13.81 2.76
N LEU A 30 -14.06 -13.28 3.99
CA LEU A 30 -15.27 -12.75 4.60
C LEU A 30 -15.88 -11.67 3.70
N LEU A 31 -15.13 -10.61 3.42
CA LEU A 31 -15.54 -9.48 2.60
C LEU A 31 -16.02 -9.89 1.20
N LYS A 32 -15.31 -10.83 0.55
CA LYS A 32 -15.68 -11.34 -0.77
C LYS A 32 -17.00 -12.11 -0.75
N VAL A 33 -17.20 -12.96 0.26
CA VAL A 33 -18.41 -13.79 0.36
C VAL A 33 -19.64 -12.98 0.80
N THR A 34 -19.47 -12.01 1.70
CA THR A 34 -20.59 -11.25 2.26
C THR A 34 -20.98 -10.02 1.44
N LEU A 35 -19.98 -9.28 0.93
CA LEU A 35 -20.19 -7.98 0.27
C LEU A 35 -19.67 -7.95 -1.18
N GLY A 36 -18.98 -9.00 -1.64
CA GLY A 36 -18.35 -9.01 -2.96
C GLY A 36 -17.15 -8.07 -3.08
N ILE A 37 -16.61 -7.58 -1.97
CA ILE A 37 -15.48 -6.65 -1.96
C ILE A 37 -14.20 -7.37 -2.36
N GLU A 38 -13.44 -6.77 -3.27
CA GLU A 38 -12.15 -7.29 -3.73
C GLU A 38 -11.07 -6.23 -3.69
N THR A 39 -9.98 -6.51 -2.98
CA THR A 39 -8.77 -5.68 -2.95
C THR A 39 -7.68 -6.31 -3.82
N ASN A 40 -7.09 -5.49 -4.70
CA ASN A 40 -6.02 -5.86 -5.59
C ASN A 40 -4.90 -4.82 -5.56
N SER A 41 -3.80 -5.16 -4.89
CA SER A 41 -2.59 -4.34 -4.82
C SER A 41 -1.52 -4.84 -5.79
N PHE A 42 -0.71 -3.91 -6.28
CA PHE A 42 0.38 -4.21 -7.21
C PHE A 42 1.48 -3.15 -7.16
N THR A 43 2.65 -3.49 -7.69
CA THR A 43 3.78 -2.56 -7.77
C THR A 43 3.59 -1.63 -8.96
N SER A 44 3.38 -0.34 -8.69
CA SER A 44 3.23 0.70 -9.72
C SER A 44 4.54 1.43 -10.02
N GLN A 45 5.51 1.42 -9.09
CA GLN A 45 6.81 2.06 -9.27
C GLN A 45 7.92 1.35 -8.49
N ILE A 46 9.11 1.25 -9.08
CA ILE A 46 10.36 0.90 -8.38
C ILE A 46 11.46 1.89 -8.76
N GLY A 47 12.03 2.58 -7.77
CA GLY A 47 12.94 3.69 -8.02
C GLY A 47 12.29 4.74 -8.94
N LYS A 48 12.92 5.03 -10.08
CA LYS A 48 12.40 5.99 -11.09
C LYS A 48 11.49 5.36 -12.14
N ILE A 49 11.36 4.03 -12.18
CA ILE A 49 10.62 3.31 -13.21
C ILE A 49 9.16 3.19 -12.75
N LYS A 50 8.25 3.79 -13.51
CA LYS A 50 6.80 3.86 -13.22
C LYS A 50 6.02 3.12 -14.30
N MET A 51 4.89 2.54 -13.92
CA MET A 51 3.88 2.11 -14.88
C MET A 51 3.38 3.30 -15.70
N ALA A 52 3.15 3.09 -17.00
CA ALA A 52 2.62 4.13 -17.89
C ALA A 52 1.09 4.12 -17.92
N LYS A 53 0.49 2.94 -17.74
CA LYS A 53 -0.96 2.75 -17.83
C LYS A 53 -1.60 2.82 -16.45
N GLN A 54 -2.77 3.45 -16.39
CA GLN A 54 -3.66 3.29 -15.25
C GLN A 54 -4.14 1.85 -15.15
N PHE A 55 -4.33 1.39 -13.92
CA PHE A 55 -4.83 0.06 -13.66
C PHE A 55 -6.27 -0.11 -14.14
N ASN A 56 -6.60 -1.31 -14.60
CA ASN A 56 -7.97 -1.72 -14.90
C ASN A 56 -8.15 -3.20 -14.55
N GLU A 57 -9.40 -3.64 -14.41
CA GLU A 57 -9.74 -4.99 -13.95
C GLU A 57 -9.12 -6.11 -14.81
N LYS A 58 -8.91 -5.89 -16.11
CA LYS A 58 -8.28 -6.88 -17.01
C LYS A 58 -6.81 -7.18 -16.63
N MET A 59 -6.20 -6.30 -15.84
CA MET A 59 -4.82 -6.42 -15.37
C MET A 59 -4.67 -7.22 -14.08
N ILE A 60 -5.76 -7.55 -13.37
CA ILE A 60 -5.72 -8.30 -12.10
C ILE A 60 -4.95 -9.61 -12.27
N ASN A 61 -5.26 -10.36 -13.33
CA ASN A 61 -4.64 -11.66 -13.59
C ASN A 61 -3.14 -11.58 -13.93
N SER A 62 -2.58 -10.41 -14.23
CA SER A 62 -1.14 -10.26 -14.51
C SER A 62 -0.31 -9.89 -13.29
N ILE A 63 -0.93 -9.46 -12.17
CA ILE A 63 -0.22 -9.02 -10.96
C ILE A 63 0.76 -10.09 -10.47
N TYR A 64 0.32 -11.35 -10.35
CA TYR A 64 1.15 -12.42 -9.80
C TYR A 64 1.94 -13.22 -10.86
N LYS A 65 1.93 -12.80 -12.13
CA LYS A 65 2.65 -13.49 -13.22
C LYS A 65 4.14 -13.18 -13.28
N ASN A 66 4.63 -12.26 -12.45
CA ASN A 66 6.04 -11.88 -12.38
C ASN A 66 6.46 -11.57 -10.94
N GLU A 67 7.77 -11.65 -10.69
CA GLU A 67 8.32 -11.53 -9.32
C GLU A 67 8.20 -10.12 -8.72
N VAL A 68 8.12 -9.08 -9.55
CA VAL A 68 8.01 -7.68 -9.06
C VAL A 68 6.56 -7.28 -8.81
N ARG A 69 5.61 -8.15 -9.14
CA ARG A 69 4.17 -7.94 -9.00
C ARG A 69 3.63 -6.69 -9.70
N CYS A 70 4.23 -6.35 -10.85
CA CYS A 70 3.79 -5.25 -11.70
C CYS A 70 2.94 -5.81 -12.85
N PRO A 71 1.69 -5.35 -13.05
CA PRO A 71 0.80 -5.92 -14.08
C PRO A 71 1.23 -5.59 -15.52
N GLU A 72 2.10 -4.59 -15.72
CA GLU A 72 2.63 -4.21 -17.03
C GLU A 72 3.96 -4.94 -17.32
N THR A 73 3.92 -5.96 -18.18
CA THR A 73 5.06 -6.86 -18.44
C THR A 73 6.35 -6.14 -18.85
N LYS A 74 6.28 -5.11 -19.70
CA LYS A 74 7.46 -4.35 -20.14
C LYS A 74 8.10 -3.60 -18.96
N THR A 75 7.28 -2.86 -18.21
CA THR A 75 7.71 -2.13 -17.02
C THR A 75 8.24 -3.08 -15.94
N ALA A 76 7.61 -4.24 -15.76
CA ALA A 76 8.05 -5.26 -14.81
C ALA A 76 9.48 -5.75 -15.09
N LYS A 77 9.86 -5.95 -16.36
CA LYS A 77 11.22 -6.31 -16.76
C LYS A 77 12.23 -5.22 -16.40
N MET A 78 11.91 -3.97 -16.73
CA MET A 78 12.77 -2.82 -16.41
C MET A 78 12.94 -2.65 -14.89
N MET A 79 11.85 -2.80 -14.12
CA MET A 79 11.88 -2.78 -12.65
C MET A 79 12.77 -3.88 -12.09
N ARG A 80 12.66 -5.12 -12.59
CA ARG A 80 13.54 -6.24 -12.20
C ARG A 80 15.01 -5.91 -12.44
N GLU A 81 15.34 -5.43 -13.63
CA GLU A 81 16.73 -5.07 -13.99
C GLU A 81 17.28 -3.98 -13.06
N ASN A 82 16.46 -2.97 -12.73
CA ASN A 82 16.85 -1.91 -11.80
C ASN A 82 17.14 -2.45 -10.38
N ILE A 83 16.30 -3.39 -9.88
CA ILE A 83 16.55 -4.07 -8.61
C ILE A 83 17.87 -4.85 -8.63
N LEU A 84 18.12 -5.61 -9.70
CA LEU A 84 19.36 -6.38 -9.85
C LEU A 84 20.58 -5.48 -9.93
N ASN A 85 20.47 -4.33 -10.60
CA ASN A 85 21.55 -3.34 -10.68
C ASN A 85 21.83 -2.70 -9.31
N ALA A 86 20.79 -2.34 -8.55
CA ALA A 86 20.97 -1.85 -7.18
C ALA A 86 21.66 -2.90 -6.30
N ARG A 87 21.24 -4.16 -6.39
CA ARG A 87 21.87 -5.29 -5.68
C ARG A 87 23.35 -5.43 -6.01
N LYS A 88 23.72 -5.36 -7.30
CA LYS A 88 25.14 -5.43 -7.74
C LYS A 88 25.98 -4.29 -7.18
N LYS A 89 25.38 -3.10 -7.03
CA LYS A 89 26.01 -1.92 -6.40
C LYS A 89 26.00 -1.97 -4.87
N GLY A 90 25.47 -3.04 -4.28
CA GLY A 90 25.34 -3.17 -2.83
C GLY A 90 24.35 -2.18 -2.21
N ASP A 91 23.39 -1.70 -3.00
CA ASP A 91 22.42 -0.66 -2.66
C ASP A 91 20.98 -1.23 -2.66
N SER A 92 20.00 -0.39 -2.34
CA SER A 92 18.58 -0.75 -2.36
C SER A 92 17.68 0.30 -3.01
N LEU A 93 16.46 -0.10 -3.35
CA LEU A 93 15.44 0.74 -3.96
C LEU A 93 14.14 0.71 -3.16
N GLY A 94 13.50 1.86 -3.10
CA GLY A 94 12.10 2.01 -2.71
C GLY A 94 11.16 1.93 -3.91
N GLY A 95 9.92 2.36 -3.72
CA GLY A 95 8.91 2.33 -4.78
C GLY A 95 7.52 2.62 -4.25
N ILE A 96 6.53 2.38 -5.10
CA ILE A 96 5.12 2.66 -4.82
C ILE A 96 4.29 1.41 -5.10
N ILE A 97 3.46 1.07 -4.13
CA ILE A 97 2.35 0.13 -4.31
C ILE A 97 1.10 0.95 -4.59
N GLU A 98 0.32 0.52 -5.57
CA GLU A 98 -1.05 0.99 -5.76
C GLU A 98 -2.01 -0.12 -5.37
N SER A 99 -3.10 0.24 -4.71
CA SER A 99 -4.14 -0.66 -4.27
C SER A 99 -5.48 -0.14 -4.74
N VAL A 100 -6.27 -1.05 -5.32
CA VAL A 100 -7.64 -0.78 -5.77
C VAL A 100 -8.56 -1.76 -5.06
N THR A 101 -9.53 -1.23 -4.32
CA THR A 101 -10.60 -2.02 -3.69
C THR A 101 -11.94 -1.70 -4.33
N THR A 102 -12.59 -2.71 -4.88
CA THR A 102 -13.87 -2.57 -5.61
C THR A 102 -15.04 -3.11 -4.79
N ASN A 103 -16.25 -2.75 -5.21
CA ASN A 103 -17.53 -3.17 -4.61
C ASN A 103 -17.70 -2.75 -3.13
N VAL A 104 -16.98 -1.72 -2.68
CA VAL A 104 -17.18 -1.15 -1.34
C VAL A 104 -18.56 -0.49 -1.30
N PRO A 105 -19.45 -0.85 -0.36
CA PRO A 105 -20.76 -0.22 -0.26
C PRO A 105 -20.61 1.25 0.11
N VAL A 106 -21.62 2.06 -0.23
CA VAL A 106 -21.71 3.45 0.22
C VAL A 106 -21.91 3.46 1.74
N GLY A 107 -21.23 4.36 2.45
CA GLY A 107 -21.50 4.59 3.87
C GLY A 107 -20.61 3.85 4.86
N LEU A 108 -19.49 3.24 4.45
CA LEU A 108 -18.47 2.75 5.39
C LEU A 108 -17.57 3.90 5.84
N GLY A 109 -17.17 3.89 7.11
CA GLY A 109 -16.43 4.98 7.75
C GLY A 109 -17.32 6.02 8.42
N GLU A 110 -16.68 6.99 9.05
CA GLU A 110 -17.32 8.18 9.61
C GLU A 110 -16.46 9.43 9.40
N PRO A 111 -16.99 10.65 9.56
CA PRO A 111 -16.26 11.85 9.16
C PRO A 111 -15.03 12.21 9.99
N ILE A 112 -14.99 11.87 11.29
CA ILE A 112 -14.00 12.44 12.22
C ILE A 112 -13.16 11.36 12.93
N PHE A 113 -13.77 10.46 13.69
CA PHE A 113 -13.01 9.61 14.63
C PHE A 113 -12.50 8.32 14.00
N SER A 114 -13.32 7.66 13.19
CA SER A 114 -12.98 6.49 12.38
C SER A 114 -13.26 6.74 10.90
N SER A 115 -12.61 7.77 10.35
CA SER A 115 -12.61 7.96 8.90
C SER A 115 -11.88 6.82 8.20
N LEU A 116 -12.41 6.36 7.06
CA LEU A 116 -11.76 5.28 6.30
C LEU A 116 -10.32 5.66 5.92
N GLU A 117 -10.08 6.90 5.52
CA GLU A 117 -8.74 7.39 5.18
C GLU A 117 -7.81 7.35 6.39
N SER A 118 -8.30 7.72 7.58
CA SER A 118 -7.52 7.69 8.82
C SER A 118 -7.12 6.26 9.20
N ASP A 119 -8.06 5.33 9.21
CA ASP A 119 -7.79 3.95 9.62
C ASP A 119 -6.96 3.18 8.59
N LEU A 120 -7.24 3.37 7.29
CA LEU A 120 -6.42 2.79 6.22
C LEU A 120 -5.00 3.37 6.28
N SER A 121 -4.84 4.67 6.49
CA SER A 121 -3.52 5.30 6.63
C SER A 121 -2.75 4.72 7.82
N LYS A 122 -3.40 4.64 8.99
CA LYS A 122 -2.83 4.03 10.19
C LYS A 122 -2.38 2.59 9.93
N ALA A 123 -3.21 1.79 9.26
CA ALA A 123 -2.87 0.43 8.90
C ALA A 123 -1.66 0.40 7.94
N MET A 124 -1.63 1.24 6.90
CA MET A 124 -0.52 1.28 5.95
C MET A 124 0.81 1.74 6.60
N PHE A 125 0.77 2.73 7.50
CA PHE A 125 1.95 3.17 8.25
C PHE A 125 2.48 2.13 9.25
N SER A 126 1.70 1.09 9.57
CA SER A 126 2.19 -0.06 10.34
C SER A 126 3.11 -0.97 9.53
N ILE A 127 3.10 -0.87 8.19
CA ILE A 127 3.98 -1.66 7.33
C ILE A 127 5.38 -1.05 7.37
N PRO A 128 6.42 -1.84 7.68
CA PRO A 128 7.79 -1.35 7.67
C PRO A 128 8.18 -0.74 6.32
N SER A 129 8.97 0.34 6.38
CA SER A 129 9.43 1.15 5.25
C SER A 129 8.38 2.05 4.59
N VAL A 130 7.11 2.02 4.99
CA VAL A 130 6.13 3.01 4.50
C VAL A 130 6.47 4.41 5.03
N LYS A 131 6.38 5.40 4.13
CA LYS A 131 6.64 6.82 4.41
C LYS A 131 5.64 7.79 3.80
N GLY A 132 4.65 7.29 3.06
CA GLY A 132 3.56 8.11 2.53
C GLY A 132 2.40 7.24 2.10
N VAL A 133 1.20 7.79 2.24
CA VAL A 133 -0.06 7.22 1.77
C VAL A 133 -0.84 8.36 1.14
N GLU A 134 -1.41 8.13 -0.03
CA GLU A 134 -2.31 9.07 -0.69
C GLU A 134 -3.51 8.32 -1.27
N PHE A 135 -4.67 8.97 -1.31
CA PHE A 135 -5.92 8.43 -1.84
C PHE A 135 -6.33 9.20 -3.09
N GLY A 136 -6.93 8.52 -4.07
CA GLY A 136 -7.45 9.16 -5.28
C GLY A 136 -6.38 9.93 -6.05
N SER A 137 -6.63 11.22 -6.29
CA SER A 137 -5.69 12.15 -6.95
C SER A 137 -4.50 12.52 -6.04
N GLY A 138 -4.62 12.31 -4.73
CA GLY A 138 -3.52 12.41 -3.77
C GLY A 138 -2.82 13.77 -3.81
N PHE A 139 -1.49 13.76 -3.74
CA PHE A 139 -0.70 14.99 -3.81
C PHE A 139 -0.90 15.74 -5.14
N LYS A 140 -1.16 15.03 -6.26
CA LYS A 140 -1.46 15.68 -7.54
C LYS A 140 -2.76 16.50 -7.47
N GLY A 141 -3.72 16.08 -6.67
CA GLY A 141 -4.97 16.82 -6.44
C GLY A 141 -4.75 18.20 -5.83
N SER A 142 -3.69 18.38 -5.03
CA SER A 142 -3.36 19.68 -4.41
C SER A 142 -2.87 20.75 -5.40
N GLU A 143 -2.55 20.36 -6.63
CA GLU A 143 -2.09 21.25 -7.70
C GLU A 143 -3.25 21.76 -8.57
N LEU A 144 -4.48 21.26 -8.35
CA LEU A 144 -5.64 21.47 -9.22
C LEU A 144 -6.66 22.43 -8.61
N TYR A 145 -7.42 23.12 -9.46
CA TYR A 145 -8.61 23.85 -9.01
C TYR A 145 -9.71 22.88 -8.59
N GLY A 146 -10.59 23.31 -7.70
CA GLY A 146 -11.74 22.50 -7.27
C GLY A 146 -12.61 22.04 -8.45
N SER A 147 -12.81 22.88 -9.48
CA SER A 147 -13.54 22.51 -10.70
C SER A 147 -12.89 21.39 -11.51
N GLU A 148 -11.58 21.20 -11.37
CA GLU A 148 -10.80 20.16 -12.05
C GLU A 148 -10.71 18.87 -11.22
N ASN A 149 -10.69 19.01 -9.88
CA ASN A 149 -10.56 17.88 -8.96
C ASN A 149 -11.91 17.29 -8.51
N ASN A 150 -13.01 18.01 -8.63
CA ASN A 150 -14.33 17.51 -8.20
C ASN A 150 -14.79 16.29 -9.00
N ASP A 151 -15.30 15.29 -8.28
CA ASP A 151 -15.93 14.12 -8.87
C ASP A 151 -17.41 14.38 -9.18
N LEU A 152 -17.70 14.72 -10.44
CA LEU A 152 -19.08 15.02 -10.87
C LEU A 152 -19.94 13.75 -10.89
N TYR A 153 -21.09 13.79 -10.23
CA TYR A 153 -22.07 12.70 -10.23
C TYR A 153 -22.77 12.55 -11.59
N THR A 154 -23.10 11.30 -11.94
CA THR A 154 -23.82 10.90 -13.14
C THR A 154 -24.59 9.60 -12.87
N VAL A 155 -25.52 9.24 -13.76
CA VAL A 155 -26.24 7.97 -13.67
C VAL A 155 -25.73 7.02 -14.75
N LYS A 156 -25.32 5.82 -14.36
CA LYS A 156 -24.89 4.75 -15.26
C LYS A 156 -25.62 3.46 -14.92
N ARG A 157 -26.38 2.92 -15.88
CA ARG A 157 -27.19 1.69 -15.69
C ARG A 157 -28.08 1.75 -14.44
N GLY A 158 -28.73 2.90 -14.22
CA GLY A 158 -29.61 3.13 -13.07
C GLY A 158 -28.91 3.34 -11.71
N LYS A 159 -27.57 3.35 -11.66
CA LYS A 159 -26.80 3.62 -10.44
C LYS A 159 -26.18 5.01 -10.47
N ILE A 160 -26.22 5.72 -9.34
CA ILE A 160 -25.47 6.96 -9.14
C ILE A 160 -23.99 6.60 -9.02
N VAL A 161 -23.15 7.21 -9.85
CA VAL A 161 -21.69 7.06 -9.90
C VAL A 161 -21.05 8.41 -10.17
N THR A 162 -19.73 8.51 -10.08
CA THR A 162 -19.00 9.72 -10.49
C THR A 162 -18.32 9.51 -11.86
N LYS A 163 -18.11 10.60 -12.60
CA LYS A 163 -17.41 10.58 -13.91
C LYS A 163 -15.91 10.30 -13.76
N THR A 164 -15.33 10.79 -12.67
CA THR A 164 -13.94 10.61 -12.27
C THR A 164 -13.87 9.99 -10.87
N ASN A 165 -12.69 9.66 -10.36
CA ASN A 165 -12.50 9.13 -9.02
C ASN A 165 -11.31 9.78 -8.33
N ASN A 166 -11.28 11.12 -8.34
CA ASN A 166 -10.24 11.94 -7.73
C ASN A 166 -10.28 11.87 -6.20
N SER A 167 -11.45 11.65 -5.61
CA SER A 167 -11.63 11.33 -4.19
C SER A 167 -11.10 9.94 -3.81
N GLY A 168 -10.88 9.07 -4.79
CA GLY A 168 -10.39 7.72 -4.55
C GLY A 168 -11.35 6.86 -3.74
N GLY A 169 -12.65 6.99 -4.01
CA GLY A 169 -13.70 6.19 -3.38
C GLY A 169 -14.11 6.61 -1.97
N ILE A 170 -13.46 7.63 -1.39
CA ILE A 170 -13.72 8.12 -0.03
C ILE A 170 -13.96 9.63 -0.09
N LEU A 171 -15.09 10.10 0.44
CA LEU A 171 -15.41 11.52 0.51
C LEU A 171 -15.86 11.87 1.93
N GLY A 172 -15.15 12.82 2.57
CA GLY A 172 -15.43 13.19 3.95
C GLY A 172 -15.30 12.01 4.92
N GLY A 173 -14.32 11.13 4.70
CA GLY A 173 -14.09 9.95 5.54
C GLY A 173 -14.98 8.74 5.26
N ILE A 174 -15.95 8.87 4.35
CA ILE A 174 -16.97 7.86 4.08
C ILE A 174 -16.85 7.30 2.66
N SER A 175 -17.04 6.00 2.47
CA SER A 175 -17.04 5.39 1.13
C SER A 175 -18.23 5.90 0.29
N ASN A 176 -17.95 6.29 -0.95
CA ASN A 176 -18.96 6.84 -1.87
C ASN A 176 -19.43 5.83 -2.93
N GLY A 177 -18.98 4.57 -2.85
CA GLY A 177 -19.34 3.48 -3.78
C GLY A 177 -18.46 3.37 -5.02
N MET A 178 -17.58 4.35 -5.26
CA MET A 178 -16.51 4.22 -6.26
C MET A 178 -15.37 3.35 -5.69
N PRO A 179 -14.49 2.80 -6.55
CA PRO A 179 -13.35 2.02 -6.08
C PRO A 179 -12.48 2.84 -5.12
N ILE A 180 -12.11 2.26 -3.98
CA ILE A 180 -11.11 2.87 -3.11
C ILE A 180 -9.75 2.73 -3.78
N THR A 181 -9.11 3.84 -4.11
CA THR A 181 -7.78 3.86 -4.74
C THR A 181 -6.78 4.55 -3.83
N MET A 182 -5.65 3.89 -3.61
CA MET A 182 -4.58 4.45 -2.79
C MET A 182 -3.20 4.08 -3.31
N ARG A 183 -2.22 4.94 -3.02
CA ARG A 183 -0.81 4.73 -3.33
C ARG A 183 0.01 4.82 -2.05
N ILE A 184 0.90 3.85 -1.86
CA ILE A 184 1.71 3.67 -0.65
C ILE A 184 3.18 3.77 -1.03
N ALA A 185 3.86 4.78 -0.50
CA ALA A 185 5.25 5.04 -0.76
C ALA A 185 6.15 4.28 0.23
N PHE A 186 7.03 3.45 -0.30
CA PHE A 186 8.03 2.71 0.44
C PHE A 186 9.41 3.32 0.22
N LYS A 187 10.10 3.65 1.32
CA LYS A 187 11.52 4.06 1.26
C LYS A 187 12.43 2.85 0.95
N PRO A 188 13.65 3.08 0.43
CA PRO A 188 14.66 2.02 0.32
C PRO A 188 14.99 1.35 1.66
N ALA A 189 15.37 0.07 1.60
CA ALA A 189 15.83 -0.67 2.77
C ALA A 189 17.14 -0.05 3.29
N SER A 190 17.21 0.22 4.59
CA SER A 190 18.40 0.87 5.17
C SER A 190 19.59 -0.07 5.32
N SER A 191 19.36 -1.39 5.37
CA SER A 191 20.43 -2.39 5.46
C SER A 191 21.02 -2.66 4.08
N ILE A 192 22.07 -1.93 3.72
CA ILE A 192 22.81 -2.06 2.46
C ILE A 192 24.24 -2.52 2.72
N SER A 193 24.90 -3.10 1.70
CA SER A 193 26.27 -3.62 1.85
C SER A 193 27.35 -2.58 1.56
N GLN A 194 26.96 -1.37 1.12
CA GLN A 194 27.86 -0.23 1.04
C GLN A 194 28.32 0.20 2.44
N LYS A 195 29.54 0.73 2.52
CA LYS A 195 30.07 1.32 3.74
C LYS A 195 29.37 2.64 4.03
N GLN A 196 28.98 2.86 5.28
CA GLN A 196 28.31 4.08 5.71
C GLN A 196 28.95 4.62 6.98
N SER A 197 29.08 5.95 7.07
CA SER A 197 29.47 6.62 8.30
C SER A 197 28.37 6.47 9.35
N THR A 198 28.77 6.14 10.57
CA THR A 198 27.88 6.03 11.73
C THR A 198 28.64 6.39 13.01
N VAL A 199 28.02 6.19 14.17
CA VAL A 199 28.63 6.42 15.48
C VAL A 199 28.57 5.12 16.28
N ASP A 200 29.69 4.75 16.90
CA ASP A 200 29.71 3.71 17.91
C ASP A 200 29.12 4.26 19.22
N ILE A 201 28.01 3.68 19.66
CA ILE A 201 27.25 4.18 20.81
C ILE A 201 28.05 4.08 22.13
N LYS A 202 28.97 3.12 22.26
CA LYS A 202 29.78 2.94 23.48
C LYS A 202 30.90 3.96 23.57
N THR A 203 31.62 4.15 22.48
CA THR A 203 32.80 5.04 22.42
C THR A 203 32.43 6.48 22.07
N LYS A 204 31.22 6.74 21.56
CA LYS A 204 30.73 8.02 21.04
C LYS A 204 31.62 8.61 19.93
N LYS A 205 32.30 7.75 19.17
CA LYS A 205 33.16 8.16 18.05
C LYS A 205 32.53 7.75 16.72
N GLU A 206 32.83 8.56 15.70
CA GLU A 206 32.50 8.19 14.32
C GLU A 206 33.22 6.89 13.93
N THR A 207 32.52 6.05 13.19
CA THR A 207 33.05 4.80 12.67
C THR A 207 32.38 4.46 11.34
N THR A 208 32.89 3.44 10.66
CA THR A 208 32.28 2.93 9.42
C THR A 208 31.54 1.63 9.72
N LEU A 209 30.26 1.60 9.36
CA LEU A 209 29.45 0.39 9.38
C LEU A 209 29.35 -0.20 7.97
N GLN A 210 29.49 -1.51 7.89
CA GLN A 210 29.15 -2.28 6.70
C GLN A 210 28.27 -3.46 7.12
N VAL A 211 27.02 -3.47 6.67
CA VAL A 211 26.09 -4.54 7.02
C VAL A 211 26.41 -5.78 6.18
N LYS A 212 26.74 -6.89 6.84
CA LYS A 212 26.98 -8.19 6.20
C LYS A 212 25.68 -9.00 6.11
N GLY A 213 25.60 -9.94 5.17
CA GLY A 213 24.47 -10.87 5.02
C GLY A 213 23.57 -10.60 3.82
N ARG A 214 22.50 -11.40 3.69
CA ARG A 214 21.50 -11.27 2.62
C ARG A 214 20.46 -10.22 3.03
N HIS A 215 20.47 -9.09 2.32
CA HIS A 215 19.47 -8.03 2.47
C HIS A 215 18.63 -7.91 1.21
N ASP A 216 17.38 -7.48 1.38
CA ASP A 216 16.49 -7.29 0.25
C ASP A 216 16.85 -6.00 -0.51
N PRO A 217 17.26 -6.08 -1.79
CA PRO A 217 17.57 -4.89 -2.58
C PRO A 217 16.33 -4.07 -2.91
N CYS A 218 15.13 -4.62 -2.71
CA CYS A 218 13.87 -3.89 -2.78
C CYS A 218 12.78 -4.67 -2.03
N VAL A 219 12.11 -4.02 -1.07
CA VAL A 219 11.03 -4.65 -0.29
C VAL A 219 9.67 -4.58 -0.98
N VAL A 220 9.52 -3.65 -1.93
CA VAL A 220 8.25 -3.31 -2.60
C VAL A 220 7.57 -4.52 -3.24
N PRO A 221 8.27 -5.40 -3.99
CA PRO A 221 7.62 -6.55 -4.59
C PRO A 221 6.87 -7.44 -3.62
N ARG A 222 7.25 -7.50 -2.33
CA ARG A 222 6.59 -8.35 -1.32
C ARG A 222 5.42 -7.67 -0.61
N ALA A 223 5.26 -6.36 -0.77
CA ALA A 223 4.24 -5.58 -0.08
C ALA A 223 2.79 -5.81 -0.58
N PRO A 224 2.49 -6.11 -1.86
CA PRO A 224 1.10 -6.27 -2.31
C PRO A 224 0.21 -7.17 -1.45
N PRO A 225 0.59 -8.42 -1.09
CA PRO A 225 -0.25 -9.25 -0.22
C PRO A 225 -0.42 -8.67 1.18
N VAL A 226 0.54 -7.90 1.69
CA VAL A 226 0.45 -7.23 3.01
C VAL A 226 -0.54 -6.08 2.95
N VAL A 227 -0.47 -5.27 1.89
CA VAL A 227 -1.40 -4.15 1.65
C VAL A 227 -2.82 -4.69 1.47
N ASP A 228 -3.03 -5.68 0.60
CA ASP A 228 -4.34 -6.34 0.42
C ASP A 228 -4.94 -6.79 1.76
N SER A 229 -4.09 -7.36 2.63
CA SER A 229 -4.51 -7.92 3.90
C SER A 229 -4.91 -6.87 4.92
N LEU A 230 -4.12 -5.80 5.04
CA LEU A 230 -4.40 -4.71 5.98
C LEU A 230 -5.62 -3.87 5.53
N VAL A 231 -5.78 -3.68 4.23
CA VAL A 231 -7.01 -3.07 3.67
C VAL A 231 -8.22 -3.92 4.01
N ALA A 232 -8.15 -5.22 3.76
CA ALA A 232 -9.26 -6.11 4.04
C ALA A 232 -9.60 -6.19 5.53
N LEU A 233 -8.60 -6.24 6.41
CA LEU A 233 -8.82 -6.18 7.86
C LEU A 233 -9.54 -4.89 8.25
N THR A 234 -9.04 -3.74 7.78
CA THR A 234 -9.63 -2.43 8.09
C THR A 234 -11.08 -2.32 7.57
N ILE A 235 -11.33 -2.72 6.33
CA ILE A 235 -12.67 -2.68 5.75
C ILE A 235 -13.61 -3.67 6.44
N ALA A 236 -13.11 -4.85 6.84
CA ALA A 236 -13.91 -5.82 7.60
C ALA A 236 -14.35 -5.27 8.96
N ASP A 237 -13.45 -4.60 9.69
CA ASP A 237 -13.79 -3.96 10.96
C ASP A 237 -14.89 -2.90 10.76
N HIS A 238 -14.73 -2.02 9.76
CA HIS A 238 -15.75 -1.03 9.39
C HIS A 238 -17.09 -1.64 8.99
N ALA A 239 -17.06 -2.74 8.22
CA ALA A 239 -18.26 -3.44 7.78
C ALA A 239 -18.99 -4.15 8.93
N LEU A 240 -18.26 -4.67 9.91
CA LEU A 240 -18.83 -5.28 11.13
C LEU A 240 -19.42 -4.22 12.05
N ILE A 241 -18.69 -3.12 12.31
CA ILE A 241 -19.13 -2.02 13.18
C ILE A 241 -20.40 -1.35 12.63
N SER A 242 -20.46 -1.12 11.32
CA SER A 242 -21.62 -0.50 10.66
C SER A 242 -22.81 -1.46 10.48
N GLY A 243 -22.67 -2.75 10.80
CA GLY A 243 -23.71 -3.76 10.61
C GLY A 243 -23.94 -4.17 9.15
N GLN A 244 -23.08 -3.75 8.21
CA GLN A 244 -23.08 -4.24 6.82
C GLN A 244 -22.79 -5.75 6.75
N ILE A 245 -21.95 -6.23 7.67
CA ILE A 245 -21.82 -7.65 7.98
C ILE A 245 -22.47 -7.87 9.34
N LYS A 246 -23.60 -8.58 9.33
CA LYS A 246 -24.34 -8.87 10.56
C LYS A 246 -23.55 -9.85 11.43
N PRO A 247 -23.40 -9.59 12.74
CA PRO A 247 -23.01 -10.63 13.70
C PRO A 247 -24.08 -11.72 13.62
N ILE A 248 -23.67 -12.95 13.33
CA ILE A 248 -24.56 -14.10 13.47
C ILE A 248 -24.76 -14.30 14.97
N LEU A 249 -25.98 -14.11 15.47
CA LEU A 249 -26.43 -14.65 16.76
C LEU A 249 -26.89 -16.09 16.55
#